data_AF-A0A936XP50-F1
#
_entry.id   AF-A0A936XP50-F1
#
_cell.length_a   1.000
_cell.length_b   1.000
_cell.length_c   1.000
_cell.angle_alpha   90.00
_cell.angle_beta   90.00
_cell.angle_gamma   90.00
#
_symmetry.space_group_name_H-M   'P 1'
#
loop_
_entity.id
_entity.type
_entity.pdbx_description
1 polymer ?
#
loop_
_entity_poly.entity_id
_entity_poly.type
_entity_poly.pdbx_seq_one_letter_code
_entity_poly.pdbx_strand_id
1 'polypeptide(L)'
;MLIRSLLAILLLLSQPLRAQTPEAGPLPETPQTLEQANAQRARAAQIRAAAEKDYTTEQAGCYRKILVNSCLVDAKKRYTQSIIESRNLDIPARDFQREAKRTDVEAKEAKRASELPVREADQKQQAENYRAEEAAKAAEREQKKAAKAQQAAAGRQKTADEQAKRQVRQEKREKRDAERAAKKAREAAKAEKKASAKAAAKTN
;
A
#
# COMPACT_ATOMS: atom_id res chain seq x y z
N MET A 1 102.39 2.70 24.28
CA MET A 1 101.09 3.06 24.91
C MET A 1 100.11 3.79 23.97
N LEU A 2 100.47 4.15 22.73
CA LEU A 2 99.54 4.89 21.84
C LEU A 2 98.54 4.03 21.05
N ILE A 3 98.73 2.72 20.94
CA ILE A 3 97.87 1.85 20.10
C ILE A 3 96.57 1.44 20.83
N ARG A 4 96.59 1.37 22.17
CA ARG A 4 95.41 1.03 22.98
C ARG A 4 94.40 2.19 23.11
N SER A 5 94.85 3.43 22.97
CA SER A 5 93.95 4.61 23.03
C SER A 5 93.24 4.90 21.71
N LEU A 6 93.77 4.45 20.56
CA LEU A 6 93.09 4.63 19.27
C LEU A 6 91.90 3.69 19.06
N LEU A 7 91.92 2.47 19.64
CA LEU A 7 90.80 1.53 19.52
C LEU A 7 89.57 1.94 20.36
N ALA A 8 89.76 2.71 21.42
CA ALA A 8 88.67 3.18 22.27
C ALA A 8 87.88 4.35 21.63
N ILE A 9 88.51 5.13 20.75
CA ILE A 9 87.87 6.28 20.09
C ILE A 9 87.04 5.85 18.88
N LEU A 10 87.44 4.77 18.18
CA LEU A 10 86.67 4.26 17.02
C LEU A 10 85.34 3.58 17.40
N LEU A 11 85.17 3.16 18.65
CA LEU A 11 83.94 2.51 19.13
C LEU A 11 82.85 3.48 19.62
N LEU A 12 83.14 4.79 19.69
CA LEU A 12 82.18 5.82 20.12
C LEU A 12 81.50 6.55 18.96
N LEU A 13 81.90 6.31 17.70
CA LEU A 13 81.27 6.91 16.52
C LEU A 13 80.21 6.02 15.84
N SER A 14 80.00 4.78 16.31
CA SER A 14 78.94 3.91 15.78
C SER A 14 77.64 4.08 16.57
N GLN A 15 77.09 5.29 16.62
CA GLN A 15 75.67 5.41 16.96
C GLN A 15 74.86 5.16 15.68
N PRO A 16 74.03 4.11 15.63
CA PRO A 16 73.08 3.99 14.54
C PRO A 16 72.16 5.21 14.57
N LEU A 17 72.16 5.98 13.49
CA LEU A 17 71.09 6.92 13.18
C LEU A 17 69.77 6.14 13.27
N ARG A 18 69.10 6.24 14.43
CA ARG A 18 67.70 5.89 14.55
C ARG A 18 66.97 6.91 13.69
N ALA A 19 66.67 6.52 12.46
CA ALA A 19 65.65 7.18 11.68
C ALA A 19 64.41 7.27 12.58
N GLN A 20 64.04 8.49 12.97
CA GLN A 20 62.73 8.74 13.56
C GLN A 20 61.73 8.47 12.43
N THR A 21 61.27 7.22 12.33
CA THR A 21 60.00 6.92 11.68
C THR A 21 58.98 7.82 12.36
N PRO A 22 58.31 8.75 11.64
CA PRO A 22 57.22 9.49 12.22
C PRO A 22 56.26 8.45 12.78
N GLU A 23 55.99 8.54 14.08
CA GLU A 23 55.05 7.68 14.77
C GLU A 23 53.74 7.80 13.99
N ALA A 24 53.41 6.75 13.22
CA ALA A 24 52.13 6.64 12.58
C ALA A 24 51.15 6.52 13.75
N GLY A 25 50.48 7.63 14.07
CA GLY A 25 49.42 7.64 15.07
C GLY A 25 48.43 6.51 14.77
N PRO A 26 47.74 5.99 15.79
CA PRO A 26 46.82 4.87 15.63
C PRO A 26 45.88 5.12 14.46
N LEU A 27 45.80 4.14 13.54
CA LEU A 27 44.87 4.20 12.41
C LEU A 27 43.47 4.49 12.96
N PRO A 28 42.71 5.40 12.33
CA PRO A 28 41.37 5.74 12.80
C PRO A 28 40.53 4.46 12.83
N GLU A 29 39.98 4.18 14.01
CA GLU A 29 39.19 2.99 14.29
C GLU A 29 37.99 2.93 13.33
N THR A 30 37.85 1.83 12.58
CA THR A 30 36.71 1.62 11.69
C THR A 30 35.42 1.56 12.51
N PRO A 31 34.36 2.33 12.17
CA PRO A 31 33.15 2.35 12.96
C PRO A 31 32.45 0.99 12.91
N GLN A 32 31.87 0.60 14.04
CA GLN A 32 31.13 -0.66 14.21
C GLN A 32 29.61 -0.45 14.16
N THR A 33 29.15 0.81 14.32
CA THR A 33 27.73 1.16 14.29
C THR A 33 27.48 2.38 13.42
N LEU A 34 26.24 2.54 12.94
CA LEU A 34 25.83 3.72 12.17
C LEU A 34 25.95 5.00 12.99
N GLU A 35 25.70 4.94 14.30
CA GLU A 35 25.88 6.06 15.21
C GLU A 35 27.35 6.48 15.30
N GLN A 36 28.26 5.52 15.47
CA GLN A 36 29.71 5.77 15.48
C GLN A 36 30.18 6.37 14.15
N ALA A 37 29.70 5.85 13.02
CA ALA A 37 30.00 6.41 11.71
C ALA A 37 29.49 7.85 11.57
N ASN A 38 28.26 8.15 12.01
CA ASN A 38 27.72 9.51 12.02
C ASN A 38 28.56 10.45 12.89
N ALA A 39 28.93 10.02 14.09
CA ALA A 39 29.78 10.79 15.00
C ALA A 39 31.17 11.06 14.41
N GLN A 40 31.80 10.06 13.76
CA GLN A 40 33.08 10.23 13.07
C GLN A 40 32.98 11.24 11.93
N ARG A 41 31.92 11.19 11.12
CA ARG A 41 31.70 12.17 10.04
C ARG A 41 31.45 13.58 10.57
N ALA A 42 30.73 13.71 11.68
CA ALA A 42 30.52 14.99 12.35
C ALA A 42 31.85 15.58 12.86
N ARG A 43 32.70 14.77 13.50
CA ARG A 43 34.05 15.16 13.93
C ARG A 43 34.92 15.56 12.74
N ALA A 44 34.93 14.77 11.67
CA ALA A 44 35.65 15.11 10.45
C ALA A 44 35.19 16.44 9.84
N ALA A 45 33.89 16.74 9.86
CA ALA A 45 33.36 18.02 9.40
C ALA A 45 33.80 19.20 10.29
N GLN A 46 33.82 19.00 11.62
CA GLN A 46 34.34 20.01 12.56
C GLN A 46 35.82 20.30 12.33
N ILE A 47 36.65 19.27 12.11
CA ILE A 47 38.08 19.45 11.81
C ILE A 47 38.26 20.24 10.51
N ARG A 48 37.48 19.94 9.47
CA ARG A 48 37.51 20.71 8.21
C ARG A 48 37.16 22.18 8.42
N ALA A 49 36.07 22.45 9.13
CA ALA A 49 35.62 23.81 9.39
C ALA A 49 36.63 24.60 10.25
N ALA A 50 37.20 23.95 11.26
CA ALA A 50 38.26 24.54 12.09
C ALA A 50 39.51 24.84 11.26
N ALA A 51 39.99 23.86 10.48
CA ALA A 51 41.17 24.03 9.63
C ALA A 51 40.99 25.17 8.61
N GLU A 52 39.81 25.30 8.01
CA GLU A 52 39.50 26.40 7.08
C GLU A 52 39.50 27.76 7.78
N LYS A 53 38.89 27.86 8.97
CA LYS A 53 38.91 29.08 9.79
C LYS A 53 40.33 29.45 10.23
N ASP A 54 41.10 28.49 10.69
CA ASP A 54 42.47 28.71 11.16
C ASP A 54 43.36 29.12 9.99
N TYR A 55 43.25 28.43 8.85
CA TYR A 55 44.03 28.76 7.66
C TYR A 55 43.72 30.17 7.15
N THR A 56 42.45 30.56 7.06
CA THR A 56 42.06 31.91 6.62
C THR A 56 42.56 32.99 7.58
N THR A 57 42.47 32.74 8.89
CA THR A 57 42.97 33.67 9.92
C THR A 57 44.48 33.82 9.85
N GLU A 58 45.20 32.71 9.75
CA GLU A 58 46.66 32.69 9.67
C GLU A 58 47.20 33.26 8.36
N GLN A 59 46.54 32.98 7.25
CA GLN A 59 46.85 33.55 5.95
C GLN A 59 46.78 35.08 6.00
N ALA A 60 45.72 35.65 6.58
CA ALA A 60 45.60 37.08 6.79
C ALA A 60 46.72 37.64 7.69
N GLY A 61 47.09 36.88 8.73
CA GLY A 61 48.21 37.21 9.62
C GLY A 61 49.58 37.16 8.92
N CYS A 62 49.78 36.27 7.95
CA CYS A 62 51.05 36.12 7.23
C CYS A 62 51.43 37.37 6.43
N TYR A 63 50.46 38.08 5.87
CA TYR A 63 50.70 39.32 5.11
C TYR A 63 51.25 40.46 5.97
N ARG A 64 51.23 40.35 7.30
CA ARG A 64 51.80 41.33 8.23
C ARG A 64 53.25 40.99 8.63
N LYS A 65 53.81 39.86 8.18
CA LYS A 65 55.16 39.40 8.53
C LYS A 65 56.17 39.78 7.45
N ILE A 66 57.44 39.88 7.83
CA ILE A 66 58.55 40.13 6.89
C ILE A 66 58.75 38.93 5.96
N LEU A 67 58.68 37.70 6.49
CA LEU A 67 58.79 36.47 5.71
C LEU A 67 57.41 35.91 5.32
N VAL A 68 56.69 36.65 4.47
CA VAL A 68 55.32 36.29 4.04
C VAL A 68 55.29 34.90 3.40
N ASN A 69 56.20 34.61 2.47
CA ASN A 69 56.19 33.36 1.71
C ASN A 69 56.38 32.12 2.59
N SER A 70 57.33 32.13 3.53
CA SER A 70 57.51 30.98 4.43
C SER A 70 56.30 30.81 5.34
N CYS A 71 55.74 31.90 5.87
CA CYS A 71 54.52 31.86 6.67
C CYS A 71 53.34 31.22 5.91
N LEU A 72 53.13 31.60 4.64
CA LEU A 72 52.06 31.04 3.82
C LEU A 72 52.26 29.55 3.54
N VAL A 73 53.51 29.12 3.31
CA VAL A 73 53.84 27.70 3.13
C VAL A 73 53.54 26.90 4.41
N ASP A 74 53.94 27.41 5.57
CA ASP A 74 53.69 26.73 6.86
C ASP A 74 52.21 26.69 7.23
N ALA A 75 51.47 27.77 6.98
CA ALA A 75 50.01 27.81 7.16
C ALA A 75 49.33 26.78 6.24
N LYS A 76 49.73 26.70 4.97
CA LYS A 76 49.18 25.72 4.02
C LYS A 76 49.54 24.29 4.40
N LYS A 77 50.73 24.05 4.93
CA LYS A 77 51.16 22.74 5.42
C LYS A 77 50.27 22.25 6.56
N ARG A 78 50.03 23.11 7.56
CA ARG A 78 49.14 22.78 8.69
C ARG A 78 47.69 22.56 8.25
N TYR A 79 47.17 23.43 7.37
CA TYR A 79 45.86 23.21 6.76
C TYR A 79 45.76 21.84 6.08
N THR A 80 46.75 21.51 5.24
CA THR A 80 46.77 20.23 4.51
C THR A 80 46.80 19.03 5.46
N GLN A 81 47.56 19.11 6.56
CA GLN A 81 47.60 18.06 7.59
C GLN A 81 46.21 17.85 8.23
N SER A 82 45.54 18.93 8.65
CA SER A 82 44.18 18.82 9.23
C SER A 82 43.15 18.30 8.23
N ILE A 83 43.27 18.64 6.94
CA ILE A 83 42.40 18.07 5.89
C ILE A 83 42.65 16.57 5.72
N ILE A 84 43.90 16.11 5.79
CA ILE A 84 44.24 14.68 5.73
C ILE A 84 43.64 13.95 6.94
N GLU A 85 43.79 14.50 8.15
CA GLU A 85 43.20 13.94 9.37
C GLU A 85 41.68 13.81 9.28
N SER A 86 41.00 14.86 8.77
CA SER A 86 39.57 14.81 8.53
C SER A 86 39.18 13.72 7.53
N ARG A 87 39.94 13.54 6.44
CA ARG A 87 39.68 12.50 5.44
C ARG A 87 39.89 11.10 6.00
N ASN A 88 40.94 10.92 6.81
CA ASN A 88 41.22 9.65 7.48
C ASN A 88 40.06 9.22 8.39
N LEU A 89 39.30 10.18 8.95
CA LEU A 89 38.09 9.90 9.71
C LEU A 89 36.82 9.73 8.83
N ASP A 90 36.61 10.59 7.82
CA ASP A 90 35.36 10.59 7.03
C ASP A 90 35.25 9.39 6.07
N ILE A 91 36.36 8.97 5.45
CA ILE A 91 36.37 7.89 4.45
C ILE A 91 35.84 6.56 5.03
N PRO A 92 36.44 5.99 6.10
CA PRO A 92 35.97 4.72 6.65
C PRO A 92 34.52 4.80 7.16
N ALA A 93 34.12 5.93 7.72
CA ALA A 93 32.74 6.13 8.17
C ALA A 93 31.74 6.19 7.01
N ARG A 94 32.11 6.83 5.90
CA ARG A 94 31.28 6.89 4.70
C ARG A 94 31.18 5.52 4.02
N ASP A 95 32.26 4.76 3.99
CA ASP A 95 32.26 3.42 3.40
C ASP A 95 31.42 2.45 4.25
N PHE A 96 31.50 2.53 5.58
CA PHE A 96 30.60 1.79 6.47
C PHE A 96 29.12 2.10 6.21
N GLN A 97 28.77 3.39 6.07
CA GLN A 97 27.39 3.79 5.78
C GLN A 97 26.92 3.30 4.42
N ARG A 98 27.80 3.27 3.41
CA ARG A 98 27.47 2.74 2.08
C ARG A 98 27.19 1.25 2.15
N GLU A 99 28.02 0.50 2.89
CA GLU A 99 27.85 -0.94 3.06
C GLU A 99 26.55 -1.26 3.81
N ALA A 100 26.29 -0.57 4.93
CA ALA A 100 25.04 -0.72 5.67
C ALA A 100 23.79 -0.41 4.82
N LYS A 101 23.90 0.55 3.89
CA LYS A 101 22.81 0.85 2.95
C LYS A 101 22.65 -0.24 1.89
N ARG A 102 23.76 -0.79 1.38
CA ARG A 102 23.73 -1.91 0.41
C ARG A 102 23.04 -3.12 1.02
N THR A 103 23.42 -3.52 2.23
CA THR A 103 22.83 -4.67 2.91
C THR A 103 21.35 -4.46 3.23
N ASP A 104 20.91 -3.25 3.61
CA ASP A 104 19.49 -2.95 3.81
C ASP A 104 18.69 -3.02 2.49
N VAL A 105 19.25 -2.53 1.39
CA VAL A 105 18.61 -2.63 0.06
C VAL A 105 18.50 -4.09 -0.37
N GLU A 106 19.58 -4.86 -0.27
CA GLU A 106 19.60 -6.29 -0.61
C GLU A 106 18.59 -7.08 0.25
N ALA A 107 18.52 -6.79 1.55
CA ALA A 107 17.54 -7.42 2.43
C ALA A 107 16.09 -7.07 2.04
N LYS A 108 15.83 -5.82 1.65
CA LYS A 108 14.51 -5.39 1.16
C LYS A 108 14.15 -6.02 -0.17
N GLU A 109 15.11 -6.14 -1.08
CA GLU A 109 14.92 -6.80 -2.37
C GLU A 109 14.68 -8.30 -2.21
N ALA A 110 15.43 -8.96 -1.33
CA ALA A 110 15.22 -10.37 -1.00
C ALA A 110 13.83 -10.61 -0.39
N LYS A 111 13.40 -9.75 0.55
CA LYS A 111 12.03 -9.78 1.10
C LYS A 111 10.99 -9.61 0.01
N ARG A 112 11.12 -8.58 -0.84
CA ARG A 112 10.19 -8.34 -1.95
C ARG A 112 10.13 -9.52 -2.91
N ALA A 113 11.27 -10.12 -3.25
CA ALA A 113 11.33 -11.29 -4.12
C ALA A 113 10.62 -12.50 -3.50
N SER A 114 10.76 -12.71 -2.17
CA SER A 114 10.05 -13.78 -1.46
C SER A 114 8.54 -13.54 -1.32
N GLU A 115 8.11 -12.28 -1.19
CA GLU A 115 6.71 -11.90 -1.04
C GLU A 115 5.95 -11.83 -2.37
N LEU A 116 6.64 -11.60 -3.48
CA LEU A 116 6.04 -11.48 -4.82
C LEU A 116 5.15 -12.69 -5.20
N PRO A 117 5.60 -13.96 -5.08
CA PRO A 117 4.76 -15.10 -5.46
C PRO A 117 3.51 -15.23 -4.57
N VAL A 118 3.64 -14.93 -3.28
CA VAL A 118 2.50 -14.95 -2.35
C VAL A 118 1.50 -13.87 -2.73
N ARG A 119 1.96 -12.65 -2.99
CA ARG A 119 1.12 -11.55 -3.44
C ARG A 119 0.43 -11.85 -4.76
N GLU A 120 1.11 -12.47 -5.72
CA GLU A 120 0.51 -12.86 -7.00
C GLU A 120 -0.54 -13.95 -6.82
N ALA A 121 -0.28 -14.94 -5.96
CA ALA A 121 -1.25 -15.99 -5.63
C ALA A 121 -2.49 -15.41 -4.95
N ASP A 122 -2.31 -14.54 -3.96
CA ASP A 122 -3.39 -13.87 -3.24
C ASP A 122 -4.25 -13.02 -4.18
N GLN A 123 -3.63 -12.27 -5.10
CA GLN A 123 -4.35 -11.47 -6.09
C GLN A 123 -5.18 -12.35 -7.04
N LYS A 124 -4.63 -13.46 -7.51
CA LYS A 124 -5.36 -14.42 -8.35
C LYS A 124 -6.53 -15.02 -7.58
N GLN A 125 -6.30 -15.48 -6.35
CA GLN A 125 -7.35 -16.07 -5.51
C GLN A 125 -8.45 -15.05 -5.20
N GLN A 126 -8.11 -13.80 -4.87
CA GLN A 126 -9.11 -12.76 -4.65
C GLN A 126 -9.93 -12.46 -5.91
N ALA A 127 -9.29 -12.40 -7.07
CA ALA A 127 -10.00 -12.19 -8.33
C ALA A 127 -10.95 -13.36 -8.67
N GLU A 128 -10.53 -14.60 -8.42
CA GLU A 128 -11.38 -15.79 -8.62
C GLU A 128 -12.56 -15.81 -7.65
N ASN A 129 -12.32 -15.56 -6.36
CA ASN A 129 -13.36 -15.47 -5.35
C ASN A 129 -14.39 -14.39 -5.70
N TYR A 130 -13.93 -13.22 -6.13
CA TYR A 130 -14.81 -12.13 -6.54
C TYR A 130 -15.69 -12.52 -7.74
N ARG A 131 -15.12 -13.16 -8.76
CA ARG A 131 -15.88 -13.66 -9.92
C ARG A 131 -16.89 -14.72 -9.52
N ALA A 132 -16.51 -15.64 -8.64
CA ALA A 132 -17.40 -16.69 -8.15
C ALA A 132 -18.57 -16.11 -7.34
N GLU A 133 -18.29 -15.14 -6.47
CA GLU A 133 -19.31 -14.44 -5.68
C GLU A 133 -20.29 -13.67 -6.57
N GLU A 134 -19.80 -12.93 -7.56
CA GLU A 134 -20.65 -12.22 -8.51
C GLU A 134 -21.50 -13.17 -9.37
N ALA A 135 -20.93 -14.30 -9.80
CA ALA A 135 -21.68 -15.33 -10.51
C ALA A 135 -22.79 -15.96 -9.63
N ALA A 136 -22.49 -16.26 -8.36
CA ALA A 136 -23.46 -16.77 -7.40
C ALA A 136 -24.60 -15.78 -7.15
N LYS A 137 -24.27 -14.50 -6.94
CA LYS A 137 -25.27 -13.42 -6.79
C LYS A 137 -26.12 -13.26 -8.04
N ALA A 138 -25.53 -13.36 -9.23
CA ALA A 138 -26.28 -13.31 -10.48
C ALA A 138 -27.25 -14.49 -10.61
N ALA A 139 -26.79 -15.71 -10.32
CA ALA A 139 -27.63 -16.91 -10.34
C ALA A 139 -28.79 -16.82 -9.33
N GLU A 140 -28.53 -16.34 -8.12
CA GLU A 140 -29.58 -16.14 -7.10
C GLU A 140 -30.63 -15.12 -7.58
N ARG A 141 -30.19 -14.00 -8.18
CA ARG A 141 -31.11 -13.00 -8.75
C ARG A 141 -31.99 -13.61 -9.84
N GLU A 142 -31.43 -14.42 -10.72
CA GLU A 142 -32.19 -15.09 -11.79
C GLU A 142 -33.17 -16.13 -11.24
N GLN A 143 -32.76 -16.95 -10.26
CA GLN A 143 -33.66 -17.88 -9.58
C GLN A 143 -34.82 -17.15 -8.90
N LYS A 144 -34.55 -16.02 -8.24
CA LYS A 144 -35.59 -15.20 -7.59
C LYS A 144 -36.55 -14.59 -8.59
N LYS A 145 -36.06 -14.13 -9.76
CA LYS A 145 -36.91 -13.65 -10.86
C LYS A 145 -37.78 -14.77 -11.41
N ALA A 146 -37.19 -15.94 -11.66
CA ALA A 146 -37.91 -17.11 -12.17
C ALA A 146 -39.01 -17.57 -11.19
N ALA A 147 -38.70 -17.66 -9.88
CA ALA A 147 -39.66 -18.02 -8.85
C ALA A 147 -40.83 -17.01 -8.78
N LYS A 148 -40.53 -15.71 -8.83
CA LYS A 148 -41.57 -14.66 -8.88
C LYS A 148 -42.43 -14.76 -10.14
N ALA A 149 -41.83 -15.03 -11.29
CA ALA A 149 -42.55 -15.20 -12.55
C ALA A 149 -43.49 -16.41 -12.51
N GLN A 150 -43.04 -17.55 -11.95
CA GLN A 150 -43.86 -18.73 -11.75
C GLN A 150 -45.02 -18.46 -10.78
N GLN A 151 -44.76 -17.78 -9.66
CA GLN A 151 -45.81 -17.39 -8.72
C GLN A 151 -46.84 -16.45 -9.36
N ALA A 152 -46.39 -15.47 -10.15
CA ALA A 152 -47.27 -14.56 -10.87
C ALA A 152 -48.12 -15.30 -11.91
N ALA A 153 -47.54 -16.23 -12.67
CA ALA A 153 -48.27 -17.06 -13.64
C ALA A 153 -49.32 -17.94 -12.96
N ALA A 154 -48.96 -18.62 -11.86
CA ALA A 154 -49.88 -19.41 -11.07
C ALA A 154 -51.01 -18.56 -10.47
N GLY A 155 -50.70 -17.34 -10.00
CA GLY A 155 -51.69 -16.39 -9.53
C GLY A 155 -52.70 -15.99 -10.61
N ARG A 156 -52.21 -15.64 -11.81
CA ARG A 156 -53.06 -15.30 -12.97
C ARG A 156 -53.97 -16.47 -13.37
N GLN A 157 -53.43 -17.69 -13.40
CA GLN A 157 -54.20 -18.88 -13.72
C GLN A 157 -55.34 -19.09 -12.72
N LYS A 158 -55.05 -19.01 -11.41
CA LYS A 158 -56.09 -19.12 -10.37
C LYS A 158 -57.17 -18.06 -10.51
N THR A 159 -56.79 -16.81 -10.80
CA THR A 159 -57.78 -15.74 -11.02
C THR A 159 -58.63 -15.96 -12.27
N ALA A 160 -58.03 -16.47 -13.36
CA ALA A 160 -58.76 -16.81 -14.58
C ALA A 160 -59.75 -17.96 -14.33
N ASP A 161 -59.32 -19.00 -13.62
CA ASP A 161 -60.17 -20.14 -13.25
C ASP A 161 -61.34 -19.71 -12.36
N GLU A 162 -61.11 -18.79 -11.42
CA GLU A 162 -62.16 -18.25 -10.55
C GLU A 162 -63.14 -17.37 -11.33
N GLN A 163 -62.65 -16.51 -12.23
CA GLN A 163 -63.49 -15.69 -13.10
C GLN A 163 -64.36 -16.56 -14.01
N ALA A 164 -63.79 -17.60 -14.62
CA ALA A 164 -64.54 -18.57 -15.42
C ALA A 164 -65.64 -19.26 -14.60
N LYS A 165 -65.34 -19.70 -13.37
CA LYS A 165 -66.35 -20.28 -12.47
C LYS A 165 -67.44 -19.28 -12.08
N ARG A 166 -67.09 -18.01 -11.87
CA ARG A 166 -68.06 -16.94 -11.56
C ARG A 166 -68.97 -16.66 -12.76
N GLN A 167 -68.42 -16.58 -13.96
CA GLN A 167 -69.19 -16.41 -15.21
C GLN A 167 -70.19 -17.55 -15.41
N VAL A 168 -69.74 -18.81 -15.30
CA VAL A 168 -70.63 -19.98 -15.41
C VAL A 168 -71.76 -19.94 -14.35
N ARG A 169 -71.46 -19.49 -13.12
CA ARG A 169 -72.48 -19.33 -12.06
C ARG A 169 -73.46 -18.19 -12.38
N GLN A 170 -73.01 -17.08 -12.94
CA GLN A 170 -73.84 -15.96 -13.35
C GLN A 170 -74.76 -16.37 -14.51
N GLU A 171 -74.22 -16.96 -15.57
CA GLU A 171 -75.00 -17.49 -16.70
C GLU A 171 -76.07 -18.50 -16.24
N LYS A 172 -75.74 -19.37 -15.29
CA LYS A 172 -76.71 -20.31 -14.71
C LYS A 172 -77.81 -19.60 -13.93
N ARG A 173 -77.50 -18.51 -13.21
CA ARG A 173 -78.50 -17.70 -12.50
C ARG A 173 -79.41 -16.97 -13.49
N GLU A 174 -78.84 -16.32 -14.49
CA GLU A 174 -79.57 -15.62 -15.55
C GLU A 174 -80.53 -16.56 -16.30
N LYS A 175 -80.07 -17.77 -16.66
CA LYS A 175 -80.94 -18.79 -17.27
C LYS A 175 -82.11 -19.17 -16.35
N ARG A 176 -81.86 -19.37 -15.05
CA ARG A 176 -82.92 -19.71 -14.07
C ARG A 176 -83.89 -18.56 -13.84
N ASP A 177 -83.41 -17.33 -13.80
CA ASP A 177 -84.26 -16.16 -13.60
C ASP A 177 -85.09 -15.85 -14.85
N ALA A 178 -84.53 -16.04 -16.06
CA ALA A 178 -85.27 -16.01 -17.32
C ALA A 178 -86.37 -17.09 -17.37
N GLU A 179 -86.06 -18.31 -16.94
CA GLU A 179 -87.03 -19.40 -16.86
C GLU A 179 -88.16 -19.09 -15.86
N ARG A 180 -87.82 -18.57 -14.68
CA ARG A 180 -88.81 -18.14 -13.67
C ARG A 180 -89.67 -16.99 -14.17
N ALA A 181 -89.08 -15.98 -14.82
CA ALA A 181 -89.81 -14.87 -15.41
C ALA A 181 -90.77 -15.36 -16.51
N ALA A 182 -90.31 -16.26 -17.38
CA ALA A 182 -91.16 -16.89 -18.40
C ALA A 182 -92.30 -17.70 -17.77
N LYS A 183 -92.04 -18.45 -16.69
CA LYS A 183 -93.08 -19.19 -15.95
C LYS A 183 -94.11 -18.23 -15.33
N LYS A 184 -93.66 -17.17 -14.63
CA LYS A 184 -94.55 -16.16 -14.05
C LYS A 184 -95.39 -15.44 -15.12
N ALA A 185 -94.80 -15.07 -16.25
CA ALA A 185 -95.52 -14.45 -17.36
C ALA A 185 -96.59 -15.40 -17.94
N ARG A 186 -96.27 -16.71 -18.09
CA ARG A 186 -97.24 -17.73 -18.51
C ARG A 186 -98.38 -17.88 -17.49
N GLU A 187 -98.08 -17.85 -16.19
CA GLU A 187 -99.09 -17.94 -15.13
C GLU A 187 -99.97 -16.69 -15.05
N ALA A 188 -99.38 -15.49 -15.17
CA ALA A 188 -100.11 -14.22 -15.26
C ALA A 188 -101.04 -14.19 -16.48
N ALA A 189 -100.54 -14.56 -17.66
CA ALA A 189 -101.36 -14.67 -18.87
C ALA A 189 -102.51 -15.71 -18.71
N LYS A 190 -102.26 -16.81 -18.00
CA LYS A 190 -103.33 -17.79 -17.66
C LYS A 190 -104.33 -17.21 -16.66
N ALA A 191 -103.89 -16.43 -15.68
CA ALA A 191 -104.77 -15.77 -14.70
C ALA A 191 -105.61 -14.66 -15.34
N GLU A 192 -105.04 -13.85 -16.22
CA GLU A 192 -105.76 -12.85 -17.02
C GLU A 192 -106.81 -13.51 -17.93
N LYS A 193 -106.47 -14.62 -18.58
CA LYS A 193 -107.43 -15.42 -19.36
C LYS A 193 -108.58 -15.96 -18.51
N LYS A 194 -108.29 -16.40 -17.27
CA LYS A 194 -109.33 -16.87 -16.34
C LYS A 194 -110.17 -15.71 -15.77
N ALA A 195 -109.57 -14.56 -15.50
CA ALA A 195 -110.25 -13.37 -15.00
C ALA A 195 -111.17 -12.76 -16.07
N SER A 196 -110.72 -12.68 -17.32
CA SER A 196 -111.54 -12.28 -18.47
C SER A 196 -112.69 -13.25 -18.74
N ALA A 197 -112.45 -14.57 -18.64
CA ALA A 197 -113.52 -15.57 -18.71
C ALA A 197 -114.55 -15.45 -17.57
N LYS A 198 -114.10 -15.13 -16.35
CA LYS A 198 -114.99 -14.96 -15.18
C LYS A 198 -115.76 -13.62 -15.22
N ALA A 199 -115.19 -12.56 -15.80
CA ALA A 199 -115.87 -11.29 -16.05
C ALA A 199 -116.96 -11.42 -17.14
N ALA A 200 -116.69 -12.22 -18.18
CA ALA A 200 -117.68 -12.56 -19.21
C ALA A 200 -118.84 -13.43 -18.66
N ALA A 201 -118.60 -14.23 -17.62
CA ALA A 201 -119.62 -15.05 -16.98
C ALA A 201 -120.50 -14.29 -15.96
N LYS A 202 -120.15 -13.05 -15.59
CA LYS A 202 -120.90 -12.23 -14.62
C LYS A 202 -121.75 -11.12 -15.28
N THR A 203 -121.76 -11.08 -16.61
CA THR A 203 -122.51 -10.13 -17.45
C THR A 203 -123.65 -10.80 -18.24
N ASN A 204 -123.95 -12.08 -17.93
CA ASN A 204 -125.20 -12.77 -18.20
C ASN A 204 -125.89 -13.08 -16.86
#